data_AF-A0A3D6BU29-F1
#
_entry.id   AF-A0A3D6BU29-F1
#
_cell.length_a   1.000
_cell.length_b   1.000
_cell.length_c   1.000
_cell.angle_alpha   90.00
_cell.angle_beta   90.00
_cell.angle_gamma   90.00
#
_symmetry.space_group_name_H-M   'P 1'
#
loop_
_entity.id
_entity.type
_entity.pdbx_description
1 polymer ?
#
loop_
_entity_poly.entity_id
_entity_poly.type
_entity_poly.pdbx_seq_one_letter_code
_entity_poly.pdbx_strand_id
1 'polypeptide(L)'
;MSDEVAEFMTLTGKRGKQAIAIQTAYAICKDVDWEKKTMTAIGQSDDLEYYNVRLGNGSIVKKPKPGTLCLIGLIENQAANSFLVDAAEIEEIIITSGETEFTIKEDGFIVKQDGESLKTVLNDLIDKINELNQEVQKIIVIQGTSPSVPDLTQLVLDKTEIKTRLNTILIA
;
A
#
# COMPACT_ATOMS: atom_id res chain seq x y z
N MET A 1 -5.14 57.02 -15.60
CA MET A 1 -6.01 55.83 -15.69
C MET A 1 -7.24 56.17 -14.88
N SER A 2 -8.44 56.11 -15.46
CA SER A 2 -9.66 56.45 -14.73
C SER A 2 -10.03 55.32 -13.76
N ASP A 3 -10.69 55.68 -12.65
CA ASP A 3 -11.02 54.73 -11.57
C ASP A 3 -11.86 53.55 -12.08
N GLU A 4 -12.66 53.75 -13.12
CA GLU A 4 -13.47 52.69 -13.75
C GLU A 4 -12.60 51.63 -14.45
N VAL A 5 -11.46 52.02 -15.02
CA VAL A 5 -10.51 51.08 -15.65
C VAL A 5 -9.79 50.24 -14.58
N ALA A 6 -9.46 50.84 -13.43
CA ALA A 6 -8.88 50.12 -12.30
C ALA A 6 -9.89 49.15 -11.67
N GLU A 7 -11.15 49.56 -11.53
CA GLU A 7 -12.24 48.72 -11.04
C GLU A 7 -12.54 47.57 -12.01
N PHE A 8 -12.57 47.82 -13.32
CA PHE A 8 -12.72 46.79 -14.34
C PHE A 8 -11.59 45.76 -14.31
N MET A 9 -10.33 46.19 -14.21
CA MET A 9 -9.19 45.27 -14.10
C MET A 9 -9.26 44.43 -12.82
N THR A 10 -9.73 45.02 -11.72
CA THR A 10 -9.90 44.34 -10.43
C THR A 10 -11.03 43.30 -10.50
N LEU A 11 -12.17 43.64 -11.12
CA LEU A 11 -13.30 42.73 -11.31
C LEU A 11 -12.97 41.59 -12.26
N THR A 12 -12.24 41.88 -13.35
CA THR A 12 -11.80 40.87 -14.32
C THR A 12 -10.77 39.92 -13.70
N GLY A 13 -9.84 40.43 -12.89
CA GLY A 13 -8.91 39.61 -12.11
C GLY A 13 -9.60 38.74 -11.05
N LYS A 14 -10.64 39.26 -10.38
CA LYS A 14 -11.46 38.49 -9.42
C LYS A 14 -12.27 37.40 -10.13
N ARG A 15 -12.89 37.68 -11.28
CA ARG A 15 -13.57 36.68 -12.10
C ARG A 15 -12.61 35.63 -12.65
N GLY A 16 -11.41 36.01 -13.07
CA GLY A 16 -10.37 35.07 -13.49
C GLY A 16 -9.96 34.12 -12.36
N LYS A 17 -9.93 34.60 -11.11
CA LYS A 17 -9.68 33.77 -9.92
C LYS A 17 -10.88 32.89 -9.50
N GLN A 18 -12.10 33.34 -9.73
CA GLN A 18 -13.33 32.54 -9.52
C GLN A 18 -13.58 31.52 -10.64
N ALA A 19 -13.01 31.75 -11.83
CA ALA A 19 -13.03 30.82 -12.96
C ALA A 19 -11.90 29.78 -12.91
N ILE A 20 -11.14 29.71 -11.81
CA ILE A 20 -10.17 28.64 -11.60
C ILE A 20 -11.00 27.38 -11.36
N ALA A 21 -10.95 26.47 -12.34
CA ALA A 21 -11.65 25.22 -12.26
C ALA A 21 -11.20 24.45 -11.01
N ILE A 22 -12.18 23.93 -10.26
CA ILE A 22 -11.95 23.17 -9.05
C ILE A 22 -11.22 21.87 -9.44
N GLN A 23 -9.93 21.79 -9.16
CA GLN A 23 -9.12 20.61 -9.45
C GLN A 23 -9.17 19.56 -8.35
N THR A 24 -9.65 19.94 -7.16
CA THR A 24 -9.79 19.02 -6.01
C THR A 24 -11.09 19.30 -5.28
N ALA A 25 -11.74 18.25 -4.79
CA ALA A 25 -12.98 18.35 -4.02
C ALA A 25 -12.88 17.50 -2.75
N TYR A 26 -13.51 17.97 -1.68
CA TYR A 26 -13.75 17.14 -0.50
C TYR A 26 -15.00 16.30 -0.73
N ALA A 27 -14.91 15.01 -0.45
CA ALA A 27 -16.01 14.08 -0.61
C ALA A 27 -16.00 13.03 0.51
N ILE A 28 -17.17 12.53 0.89
CA ILE A 28 -17.31 11.43 1.84
C ILE A 28 -17.32 10.11 1.07
N CYS A 29 -16.47 9.17 1.46
CA CYS A 29 -16.47 7.83 0.89
C CYS A 29 -17.79 7.11 1.20
N LYS A 30 -18.54 6.69 0.17
CA LYS A 30 -19.82 5.98 0.34
C LYS A 30 -19.61 4.47 0.32
N ASP A 31 -18.92 3.98 -0.70
CA ASP A 31 -18.68 2.56 -0.95
C ASP A 31 -17.40 2.36 -1.77
N VAL A 32 -16.75 1.20 -1.60
CA VAL A 32 -15.46 0.88 -2.22
C VAL A 32 -15.50 -0.47 -2.94
N ASP A 33 -15.24 -0.45 -4.25
CA ASP A 33 -15.01 -1.65 -5.06
C ASP A 33 -13.50 -1.96 -5.07
N TRP A 34 -13.10 -2.88 -4.18
CA TRP A 34 -11.70 -3.23 -3.99
C TRP A 34 -11.12 -4.16 -5.08
N GLU A 35 -11.97 -4.77 -5.90
CA GLU A 35 -11.52 -5.54 -7.06
C GLU A 35 -11.16 -4.61 -8.21
N LYS A 36 -12.03 -3.63 -8.50
CA LYS A 36 -11.80 -2.65 -9.57
C LYS A 36 -10.89 -1.49 -9.15
N LYS A 37 -10.54 -1.39 -7.87
CA LYS A 37 -9.79 -0.27 -7.28
C LYS A 37 -10.47 1.08 -7.50
N THR A 38 -11.78 1.11 -7.32
CA THR A 38 -12.59 2.33 -7.43
C THR A 38 -13.48 2.54 -6.20
N MET A 39 -13.97 3.76 -6.01
CA MET A 39 -14.98 4.08 -5.00
C MET A 39 -16.08 4.98 -5.56
N THR A 40 -17.20 5.02 -4.84
CA THR A 40 -18.20 6.07 -4.96
C THR A 40 -18.06 7.02 -3.78
N ALA A 41 -18.04 8.33 -4.04
CA ALA A 41 -17.96 9.35 -2.99
C ALA A 41 -19.01 10.43 -3.19
N ILE A 42 -19.42 11.11 -2.12
CA ILE A 42 -20.43 12.18 -2.14
C ILE A 42 -19.73 13.50 -1.84
N GLY A 43 -19.85 14.48 -2.74
CA GLY A 43 -19.26 15.81 -2.58
C GLY A 43 -19.78 16.51 -1.32
N GLN A 44 -18.86 17.05 -0.52
CA GLN A 44 -19.23 17.73 0.73
C GLN A 44 -19.94 19.07 0.49
N SER A 45 -19.69 19.71 -0.65
CA SER A 45 -20.21 21.05 -0.97
C SER A 45 -21.52 21.05 -1.74
N ASP A 46 -21.81 19.99 -2.49
CA ASP A 46 -22.91 19.93 -3.46
C ASP A 46 -23.76 18.66 -3.35
N ASP A 47 -23.42 17.73 -2.46
CA ASP A 47 -24.09 16.44 -2.27
C ASP A 47 -24.16 15.58 -3.55
N LEU A 48 -23.32 15.86 -4.54
CA LEU A 48 -23.28 15.12 -5.81
C LEU A 48 -22.38 13.89 -5.71
N GLU A 49 -22.77 12.81 -6.40
CA GLU A 49 -22.00 11.57 -6.42
C GLU A 49 -20.86 11.63 -7.45
N TYR A 50 -19.66 11.31 -6.97
CA TYR A 50 -18.51 10.97 -7.80
C TYR A 50 -18.44 9.46 -7.94
N TYR A 51 -18.75 8.95 -9.13
CA TYR A 51 -18.64 7.54 -9.45
C TYR A 51 -17.27 7.18 -10.00
N ASN A 52 -16.85 5.93 -9.79
CA ASN A 52 -15.62 5.35 -10.33
C ASN A 52 -14.36 6.17 -9.98
N VAL A 53 -14.33 6.80 -8.80
CA VAL A 53 -13.14 7.50 -8.32
C VAL A 53 -12.05 6.47 -8.14
N ARG A 54 -10.91 6.62 -8.84
CA ARG A 54 -9.81 5.67 -8.74
C ARG A 54 -9.15 5.75 -7.36
N LEU A 55 -8.91 4.62 -6.72
CA LEU A 55 -8.29 4.55 -5.39
C LEU A 55 -6.76 4.82 -5.39
N GLY A 56 -6.22 5.08 -6.57
CA GLY A 56 -4.81 5.22 -6.85
C GLY A 56 -4.56 5.26 -8.34
N ASN A 57 -3.33 5.58 -8.74
CA ASN A 57 -2.93 5.63 -10.14
C ASN A 57 -1.95 4.50 -10.52
N GLY A 58 -2.07 3.35 -9.85
CA GLY A 58 -1.23 2.17 -10.09
C GLY A 58 -0.33 1.85 -8.91
N SER A 59 0.78 2.59 -8.75
CA SER A 59 1.84 2.26 -7.77
C SER A 59 1.45 2.43 -6.30
N ILE A 60 0.45 3.26 -6.00
CA ILE A 60 -0.06 3.45 -4.65
C ILE A 60 -1.57 3.40 -4.75
N VAL A 61 -2.18 2.49 -3.99
CA VAL A 61 -3.63 2.32 -3.93
C VAL A 61 -4.06 2.30 -2.48
N LYS A 62 -5.00 3.17 -2.11
CA LYS A 62 -5.52 3.32 -0.75
C LYS A 62 -6.98 2.86 -0.72
N LYS A 63 -7.35 2.02 0.23
CA LYS A 63 -8.73 1.63 0.53
C LYS A 63 -9.27 2.56 1.62
N PRO A 64 -9.97 3.66 1.29
CA PRO A 64 -10.59 4.50 2.31
C PRO A 64 -11.67 3.73 3.05
N LYS A 65 -11.85 4.03 4.32
CA LYS A 65 -12.96 3.48 5.09
C LYS A 65 -14.28 4.17 4.70
N PRO A 66 -15.37 3.44 4.43
CA PRO A 66 -16.68 4.06 4.20
C PRO A 66 -17.07 5.02 5.33
N GLY A 67 -17.63 6.16 4.96
CA GLY A 67 -17.98 7.26 5.86
C GLY A 67 -16.83 8.23 6.18
N THR A 68 -15.60 7.96 5.72
CA THR A 68 -14.47 8.87 5.95
C THR A 68 -14.45 10.06 5.00
N LEU A 69 -13.82 11.15 5.42
CA LEU A 69 -13.53 12.30 4.57
C LEU A 69 -12.37 11.99 3.63
N CYS A 70 -12.57 12.24 2.35
CA CYS A 70 -11.58 12.07 1.29
C CYS A 70 -11.33 13.40 0.57
N LEU A 71 -10.09 13.58 0.13
CA LEU A 71 -9.71 14.55 -0.87
C LEU A 71 -9.61 13.82 -2.20
N ILE A 72 -10.43 14.22 -3.17
CA ILE A 72 -10.39 13.70 -4.53
C ILE A 72 -9.84 14.75 -5.48
N GLY A 73 -9.08 14.32 -6.47
CA GLY A 73 -8.60 15.12 -7.58
C GLY A 73 -9.42 14.86 -8.83
N LEU A 74 -9.67 15.91 -9.61
CA LEU A 74 -10.35 15.84 -10.89
C LEU A 74 -9.33 16.00 -12.01
N ILE A 75 -9.28 15.04 -12.93
CA ILE A 75 -8.43 15.12 -14.12
C ILE A 75 -9.19 15.92 -15.18
N GLU A 76 -8.55 16.96 -15.71
CA GLU A 76 -9.13 17.86 -16.73
C GLU A 76 -10.47 18.50 -16.30
N ASN A 77 -10.68 18.63 -14.99
CA ASN A 77 -11.93 19.12 -14.38
C ASN A 77 -13.17 18.29 -14.72
N GLN A 78 -13.00 17.00 -15.02
CA GLN A 78 -14.10 16.08 -15.29
C GLN A 78 -14.40 15.24 -14.05
N ALA A 79 -15.61 15.36 -13.49
CA ALA A 79 -16.05 14.57 -12.35
C ALA A 79 -16.00 13.05 -12.62
N ALA A 80 -16.30 12.65 -13.86
CA ALA A 80 -16.21 11.27 -14.34
C ALA A 80 -14.77 10.73 -14.40
N ASN A 81 -13.77 11.60 -14.26
CA ASN A 81 -12.37 11.27 -14.32
C ASN A 81 -11.65 11.73 -13.04
N SER A 82 -11.97 11.08 -11.94
CA SER A 82 -11.49 11.45 -10.60
C SER A 82 -10.62 10.37 -9.97
N PHE A 83 -9.77 10.78 -9.04
CA PHE A 83 -8.90 9.87 -8.28
C PHE A 83 -8.78 10.33 -6.83
N LEU A 84 -8.51 9.39 -5.94
CA LEU A 84 -8.27 9.61 -4.54
C LEU A 84 -6.87 10.20 -4.35
N VAL A 85 -6.80 11.39 -3.75
CA VAL A 85 -5.54 12.00 -3.33
C VAL A 85 -5.21 11.50 -1.92
N ASP A 86 -6.17 11.64 -1.01
CA ASP A 86 -6.00 11.21 0.37
C ASP A 86 -7.33 10.93 1.08
N ALA A 87 -7.26 10.20 2.19
CA ALA A 87 -8.41 9.88 3.03
C ALA A 87 -8.03 9.95 4.51
N ALA A 88 -8.95 10.43 5.35
CA ALA A 88 -8.70 10.57 6.79
C ALA A 88 -8.53 9.22 7.49
N GLU A 89 -9.25 8.19 7.06
CA GLU A 89 -9.09 6.81 7.51
C GLU A 89 -8.97 5.86 6.31
N ILE A 90 -8.02 4.93 6.39
CA ILE A 90 -7.81 3.88 5.40
C ILE A 90 -7.79 2.50 6.08
N GLU A 91 -8.37 1.51 5.42
CA GLU A 91 -8.35 0.11 5.87
C GLU A 91 -7.13 -0.64 5.34
N GLU A 92 -6.69 -0.29 4.13
CA GLU A 92 -5.59 -0.96 3.43
C GLU A 92 -4.86 0.04 2.52
N ILE A 93 -3.54 -0.04 2.46
CA ILE A 93 -2.74 0.64 1.44
C ILE A 93 -1.78 -0.36 0.82
N ILE A 94 -1.71 -0.36 -0.51
CA ILE A 94 -0.79 -1.16 -1.30
C ILE A 94 0.17 -0.19 -2.00
N ILE A 95 1.47 -0.42 -1.83
CA ILE A 95 2.55 0.29 -2.50
C ILE A 95 3.31 -0.74 -3.34
N THR A 96 3.41 -0.49 -4.64
CA THR A 96 4.06 -1.39 -5.61
C THR A 96 5.17 -0.65 -6.35
N SER A 97 6.36 -1.27 -6.38
CA SER A 97 7.52 -0.80 -7.13
C SER A 97 8.15 -1.96 -7.87
N GLY A 98 7.80 -2.12 -9.16
CA GLY A 98 8.18 -3.31 -9.92
C GLY A 98 7.57 -4.56 -9.30
N GLU A 99 8.42 -5.51 -8.90
CA GLU A 99 8.04 -6.76 -8.24
C GLU A 99 7.96 -6.65 -6.71
N THR A 100 8.31 -5.50 -6.14
CA THR A 100 8.20 -5.23 -4.71
C THR A 100 6.77 -4.79 -4.39
N GLU A 101 6.13 -5.45 -3.41
CA GLU A 101 4.82 -5.09 -2.89
C GLU A 101 4.89 -4.91 -1.37
N PHE A 102 4.45 -3.74 -0.90
CA PHE A 102 4.26 -3.45 0.51
C PHE A 102 2.78 -3.14 0.76
N THR A 103 2.14 -3.99 1.57
CA THR A 103 0.74 -3.82 1.95
C THR A 103 0.64 -3.57 3.44
N ILE A 104 -0.09 -2.52 3.83
CA ILE A 104 -0.43 -2.23 5.22
C ILE A 104 -1.93 -2.43 5.39
N LYS A 105 -2.33 -3.16 6.43
CA LYS A 105 -3.71 -3.43 6.83
C LYS A 105 -3.88 -3.15 8.32
N GLU A 106 -5.11 -3.18 8.81
CA GLU A 106 -5.42 -3.08 10.25
C GLU A 106 -4.65 -4.13 11.09
N ASP A 107 -4.56 -5.37 10.61
CA ASP A 107 -3.94 -6.49 11.33
C ASP A 107 -2.40 -6.55 11.22
N GLY A 108 -1.79 -5.70 10.40
CA GLY A 108 -0.34 -5.68 10.21
C GLY A 108 0.11 -5.40 8.78
N PHE A 109 1.30 -5.89 8.42
CA PHE A 109 1.94 -5.61 7.15
C PHE A 109 2.33 -6.87 6.38
N ILE A 110 2.37 -6.76 5.05
CA ILE A 110 2.85 -7.78 4.13
C ILE A 110 3.95 -7.16 3.27
N VAL A 111 5.12 -7.79 3.26
CA VAL A 111 6.27 -7.42 2.43
C VAL A 111 6.54 -8.57 1.48
N LYS A 112 6.53 -8.30 0.17
CA LYS A 112 6.85 -9.27 -0.87
C LYS A 112 7.85 -8.73 -1.87
N GLN A 113 8.64 -9.64 -2.42
CA GLN A 113 9.48 -9.43 -3.59
C GLN A 113 9.29 -10.61 -4.53
N ASP A 114 8.96 -10.35 -5.79
CA ASP A 114 8.83 -11.38 -6.84
C ASP A 114 7.92 -12.56 -6.40
N GLY A 115 6.78 -12.21 -5.79
CA GLY A 115 5.80 -13.18 -5.28
C GLY A 115 6.16 -13.86 -3.96
N GLU A 116 7.41 -13.76 -3.50
CA GLU A 116 7.86 -14.33 -2.23
C GLU A 116 7.61 -13.37 -1.06
N SER A 117 7.05 -13.88 0.05
CA SER A 117 6.75 -13.06 1.24
C SER A 117 7.81 -13.19 2.33
N LEU A 118 8.11 -12.08 3.02
CA LEU A 118 9.03 -12.08 4.17
C LEU A 118 8.60 -13.07 5.26
N LYS A 119 7.28 -13.21 5.47
CA LYS A 119 6.70 -14.16 6.42
C LYS A 119 7.07 -15.60 6.07
N THR A 120 7.02 -15.97 4.79
CA THR A 120 7.39 -17.31 4.31
C THR A 120 8.86 -17.59 4.62
N VAL A 121 9.76 -16.67 4.25
CA VAL A 121 11.20 -16.83 4.46
C VAL A 121 11.54 -16.95 5.96
N LEU A 122 10.92 -16.16 6.82
CA LEU A 122 11.14 -16.24 8.28
C LEU A 122 10.58 -17.52 8.90
N ASN A 123 9.41 -17.99 8.46
CA ASN A 123 8.87 -19.27 8.92
C ASN A 123 9.78 -20.43 8.52
N ASP A 124 10.25 -20.46 7.27
CA ASP A 124 11.18 -21.49 6.81
C ASP A 124 12.48 -21.49 7.62
N LEU A 125 12.98 -20.30 7.99
CA LEU A 125 14.15 -20.19 8.88
C LEU A 125 13.90 -20.81 10.26
N ILE A 126 12.75 -20.51 10.86
CA ILE A 126 12.36 -21.03 12.18
C ILE A 126 12.22 -22.55 12.12
N ASP A 127 11.57 -23.07 11.09
CA ASP A 127 11.39 -24.51 10.90
C ASP A 127 12.75 -25.22 10.76
N LYS A 128 13.69 -24.64 9.99
CA LYS A 128 15.06 -25.18 9.88
C LYS A 128 15.88 -25.06 11.16
N ILE A 129 15.60 -24.08 12.02
CA ILE A 129 16.19 -24.02 13.36
C ILE A 129 15.61 -25.13 14.25
N ASN A 130 14.31 -25.39 14.17
CA ASN A 130 13.65 -26.46 14.92
C ASN A 130 14.15 -27.85 14.50
N GLU A 131 14.30 -28.10 13.20
CA GLU A 131 14.90 -29.33 12.67
C GLU A 131 16.34 -29.52 13.20
N LEU A 132 17.16 -28.46 13.18
CA LEU A 132 18.51 -28.52 13.78
C LEU A 132 18.46 -28.87 15.27
N ASN A 133 17.56 -28.25 16.03
CA ASN A 133 17.44 -28.52 17.47
C ASN A 133 17.03 -29.98 17.74
N GLN A 134 16.16 -30.55 16.91
CA GLN A 134 15.79 -31.97 17.02
C GLN A 134 16.98 -32.89 16.76
N GLU A 135 17.79 -32.61 15.73
CA GLU A 135 19.01 -33.39 15.46
C GLU A 135 20.03 -33.29 16.61
N VAL A 136 20.20 -32.11 17.20
CA VAL A 136 21.10 -31.90 18.33
C VAL A 136 20.58 -32.60 19.61
N GLN A 137 19.27 -32.64 19.83
CA GLN A 137 18.68 -33.36 20.98
C GLN A 137 18.91 -34.87 20.95
N LYS A 138 19.20 -35.47 19.79
CA LYS A 138 19.59 -36.90 19.68
C LYS A 138 20.95 -37.20 20.34
N ILE A 139 21.74 -36.16 20.65
CA ILE A 139 23.01 -36.30 21.38
C ILE A 139 22.68 -36.56 22.86
N ILE A 140 22.51 -37.83 23.24
CA ILE A 140 22.39 -38.23 24.64
C ILE A 140 23.77 -38.13 25.29
N VAL A 141 23.90 -37.31 26.34
CA VAL A 141 25.17 -36.97 27.04
C VAL A 141 25.89 -38.18 27.65
N ILE A 142 25.28 -39.38 27.65
CA ILE A 142 25.77 -40.57 28.36
C ILE A 142 25.89 -41.81 27.47
N GLN A 143 25.36 -41.84 26.23
CA GLN A 143 25.45 -43.03 25.37
C GLN A 143 25.63 -42.70 23.88
N GLY A 144 26.89 -42.65 23.42
CA GLY A 144 27.40 -43.18 22.14
C GLY A 144 26.73 -42.88 20.78
N THR A 145 25.59 -42.19 20.69
CA THR A 145 24.94 -41.87 19.42
C THR A 145 25.35 -40.48 18.94
N SER A 146 26.14 -40.45 17.87
CA SER A 146 26.47 -39.22 17.15
C SER A 146 25.28 -38.75 16.32
N PRO A 147 25.08 -37.42 16.17
CA PRO A 147 24.08 -36.88 15.27
C PRO A 147 24.47 -37.18 13.81
N SER A 148 23.48 -37.20 12.93
CA SER A 148 23.70 -37.46 11.50
C SER A 148 24.45 -36.29 10.85
N VAL A 149 25.74 -36.49 10.54
CA VAL A 149 26.57 -35.48 9.85
C VAL A 149 25.97 -35.05 8.49
N PRO A 150 25.44 -35.97 7.66
CA PRO A 150 24.74 -35.59 6.43
C PRO A 150 23.55 -34.65 6.68
N ASP A 151 22.70 -34.96 7.65
CA ASP A 151 21.50 -34.15 7.94
C ASP A 151 21.87 -32.76 8.46
N LEU A 152 22.88 -32.68 9.34
CA LEU A 152 23.43 -31.41 9.81
C LEU A 152 24.03 -30.58 8.67
N THR A 153 24.66 -31.23 7.69
CA THR A 153 25.21 -30.55 6.51
C THR A 153 24.10 -30.00 5.63
N GLN A 154 23.03 -30.76 5.39
CA GLN A 154 21.87 -30.31 4.62
C GLN A 154 21.18 -29.11 5.28
N LEU A 155 21.02 -29.13 6.61
CA LEU A 155 20.44 -28.00 7.36
C LEU A 155 21.26 -26.70 7.21
N VAL A 156 22.58 -26.79 7.06
CA VAL A 156 23.43 -25.61 6.80
C VAL A 156 23.20 -25.08 5.38
N LEU A 157 23.03 -25.95 4.39
CA LEU A 157 22.70 -25.57 3.02
C LEU A 157 21.33 -24.87 2.96
N ASP A 158 20.30 -25.48 3.57
CA ASP A 158 18.94 -24.93 3.62
C ASP A 158 18.92 -23.54 4.27
N LYS A 159 19.64 -23.34 5.39
CA LYS A 159 19.76 -22.02 6.04
C LYS A 159 20.46 -20.98 5.16
N THR A 160 21.42 -21.42 4.35
CA THR A 160 22.13 -20.53 3.41
C THR A 160 21.22 -20.10 2.26
N GLU A 161 20.38 -21.01 1.76
CA GLU A 161 19.34 -20.70 0.76
C GLU A 161 18.29 -19.72 1.33
N ILE A 162 17.79 -19.97 2.54
CA ILE A 162 16.86 -19.07 3.22
C ILE A 162 17.47 -17.68 3.43
N LYS A 163 18.76 -17.60 3.80
CA LYS A 163 19.46 -16.31 3.88
C LYS A 163 19.52 -15.60 2.53
N THR A 164 19.69 -16.35 1.45
CA THR A 164 19.71 -15.79 0.08
C THR A 164 18.35 -15.21 -0.28
N ARG A 165 17.27 -15.94 -0.01
CA ARG A 165 15.87 -15.49 -0.17
C ARG A 165 15.58 -14.25 0.67
N LEU A 166 16.03 -14.21 1.93
CA LEU A 166 15.88 -13.04 2.81
C LEU A 166 16.54 -11.79 2.23
N ASN A 167 17.75 -11.93 1.67
CA ASN A 167 18.48 -10.82 1.06
C ASN A 167 17.82 -10.31 -0.23
N THR A 168 17.02 -11.13 -0.91
CA THR A 168 16.21 -10.69 -2.07
C THR A 168 15.08 -9.76 -1.62
N ILE A 169 14.48 -10.03 -0.45
CA ILE A 169 13.37 -9.24 0.09
C ILE A 169 13.87 -7.99 0.82
N LEU A 170 14.96 -8.09 1.58
CA LEU A 170 15.53 -7.01 2.39
C LEU A 170 16.87 -6.57 1.82
N ILE A 171 16.83 -5.57 0.93
CA ILE A 171 18.03 -4.94 0.35
C ILE A 171 18.60 -3.89 1.32
N ALA A 172 19.93 -3.77 1.37
CA ALA A 172 20.67 -2.80 2.18
C ALA A 172 21.32 -1.72 1.32
#